data_AF-A0AA43QMN0-F1
#
_entry.id   AF-A0AA43QMN0-F1
#
_cell.length_a   1.000
_cell.length_b   1.000
_cell.length_c   1.000
_cell.angle_alpha   90.00
_cell.angle_beta   90.00
_cell.angle_gamma   90.00
#
_symmetry.space_group_name_H-M   'P 1'
#
loop_
_entity.id
_entity.type
_entity.pdbx_description
1 polymer ?
#
loop_
_entity_poly.entity_id
_entity_poly.type
_entity_poly.pdbx_seq_one_letter_code
_entity_poly.pdbx_strand_id
1 'polypeptide(L)'
;MAASTTQTSPLPPPHHRTLRIGTRASTLALAQVSLFTALLPSSLPTSTHPFSTQLGDTNKTTNLHTLASTGKSLWTEDLEVELLEGRVDVLVHSLKDVPTKLPQGCKVRAVGGRGGDGGKREGRDCVVLAEKYRGGGGLGGLRKIPSPARVGTSSIRRAAMLRRCLPGVEIIDCRGNVGTRLRKLDQPTELEGRELGYDALVLAGAGVQRLGLEGRIDGWLDWGDGVGHAVGQGLVGVEWREGDQWVEGMLEALEQDGGRARWEGEAERALLRVLEGGCSVPVGVDCRWEEGEGGGEGGWG
;
A
#
# COMPACT_ATOMS: atom_id res chain seq x y z
N MET A 1 36.28 -24.89 -16.40
CA MET A 1 34.82 -24.85 -16.56
C MET A 1 34.20 -25.65 -15.43
N ALA A 2 33.71 -24.99 -14.39
CA ALA A 2 32.91 -25.62 -13.34
C ALA A 2 31.70 -24.70 -13.12
N ALA A 3 30.56 -25.11 -13.65
CA ALA A 3 29.30 -24.40 -13.48
C ALA A 3 28.81 -24.64 -12.05
N SER A 4 28.71 -23.54 -11.28
CA SER A 4 28.11 -23.54 -9.95
C SER A 4 26.59 -23.62 -10.10
N THR A 5 26.04 -24.81 -9.92
CA THR A 5 24.60 -25.07 -9.88
C THR A 5 24.03 -24.50 -8.58
N THR A 6 23.28 -23.40 -8.67
CA THR A 6 22.43 -22.90 -7.59
C THR A 6 21.39 -23.96 -7.24
N GLN A 7 21.54 -24.58 -6.07
CA GLN A 7 20.53 -25.46 -5.48
C GLN A 7 19.33 -24.60 -5.04
N THR A 8 18.26 -24.67 -5.82
CA THR A 8 16.93 -24.28 -5.37
C THR A 8 16.47 -25.27 -4.29
N SER A 9 16.16 -24.77 -3.10
CA SER A 9 15.57 -25.59 -2.03
C SER A 9 14.21 -26.14 -2.52
N PRO A 10 13.92 -27.44 -2.36
CA PRO A 10 12.66 -28.01 -2.79
C PRO A 10 11.52 -27.42 -1.96
N LEU A 11 10.43 -27.03 -2.64
CA LEU A 11 9.16 -26.68 -2.01
C LEU A 11 8.77 -27.80 -1.02
N PRO A 12 8.33 -27.47 0.21
CA PRO A 12 7.91 -28.48 1.19
C PRO A 12 6.83 -29.40 0.59
N PRO A 13 6.78 -30.69 0.98
CA PRO A 13 5.85 -31.65 0.40
C PRO A 13 4.41 -31.13 0.51
N PRO A 14 3.56 -31.38 -0.50
CA PRO A 14 2.19 -30.90 -0.49
C PRO A 14 1.43 -31.58 0.66
N HIS A 15 1.28 -30.87 1.76
CA HIS A 15 0.14 -31.13 2.63
C HIS A 15 -1.09 -30.82 1.76
N HIS A 16 -2.06 -31.74 1.70
CA HIS A 16 -3.38 -31.54 1.06
C HIS A 16 -4.23 -30.49 1.81
N ARG A 17 -3.58 -29.47 2.37
CA ARG A 17 -4.16 -28.44 3.21
C ARG A 17 -4.42 -27.21 2.35
N THR A 18 -5.69 -26.82 2.28
CA THR A 18 -6.10 -25.55 1.68
C THR A 18 -5.56 -24.39 2.51
N LEU A 19 -4.84 -23.46 1.88
CA LEU A 19 -4.39 -22.22 2.51
C LEU A 19 -5.60 -21.30 2.74
N ARG A 20 -5.89 -20.95 4.00
CA ARG A 20 -6.99 -20.05 4.37
C ARG A 20 -6.46 -18.62 4.47
N ILE A 21 -6.97 -17.74 3.62
CA ILE A 21 -6.52 -16.35 3.47
C ILE A 21 -7.57 -15.42 4.07
N GLY A 22 -7.25 -14.72 5.15
CA GLY A 22 -8.05 -13.62 5.66
C GLY A 22 -7.76 -12.32 4.93
N THR A 23 -8.78 -11.53 4.65
CA THR A 23 -8.62 -10.20 4.02
C THR A 23 -9.80 -9.30 4.35
N ARG A 24 -9.70 -8.01 4.06
CA ARG A 24 -10.87 -7.11 4.12
C ARG A 24 -11.82 -7.37 2.95
N ALA A 25 -13.12 -7.16 3.17
CA ALA A 25 -14.16 -7.35 2.15
C ALA A 25 -14.20 -6.27 1.04
N SER A 26 -13.22 -5.36 1.00
CA SER A 26 -13.16 -4.33 -0.04
C SER A 26 -12.65 -4.89 -1.37
N THR A 27 -13.12 -4.35 -2.50
CA THR A 27 -12.67 -4.74 -3.84
C THR A 27 -11.15 -4.69 -4.01
N LEU A 28 -10.49 -3.67 -3.44
CA LEU A 28 -9.03 -3.55 -3.53
C LEU A 28 -8.33 -4.64 -2.71
N ALA A 29 -8.84 -4.98 -1.52
CA ALA A 29 -8.26 -6.02 -0.69
C ALA A 29 -8.41 -7.41 -1.33
N LEU A 30 -9.56 -7.68 -1.98
CA LEU A 30 -9.75 -8.89 -2.79
C LEU A 30 -8.81 -8.93 -4.01
N ALA A 31 -8.60 -7.81 -4.70
CA ALA A 31 -7.61 -7.73 -5.78
C ALA A 31 -6.19 -8.01 -5.28
N GLN A 32 -5.84 -7.61 -4.05
CA GLN A 32 -4.54 -7.93 -3.45
C GLN A 32 -4.41 -9.41 -3.10
N VAL A 33 -5.50 -10.07 -2.67
CA VAL A 33 -5.51 -11.53 -2.54
C VAL A 33 -5.22 -12.18 -3.89
N SER A 34 -5.85 -11.73 -4.97
CA SER A 34 -5.57 -12.26 -6.31
C SER A 34 -4.09 -12.12 -6.71
N LEU A 35 -3.46 -10.97 -6.41
CA LEU A 35 -2.02 -10.77 -6.63
C LEU A 35 -1.18 -11.75 -5.83
N PHE A 36 -1.50 -11.95 -4.54
CA PHE A 36 -0.79 -12.91 -3.70
C PHE A 36 -0.97 -14.36 -4.20
N THR A 37 -2.21 -14.77 -4.49
CA THR A 37 -2.49 -16.13 -4.95
C THR A 37 -1.88 -16.44 -6.32
N ALA A 38 -1.67 -15.42 -7.16
CA ALA A 38 -0.99 -15.59 -8.44
C ALA A 38 0.51 -15.93 -8.29
N LEU A 39 1.11 -15.65 -7.13
CA LEU A 39 2.49 -16.07 -6.82
C LEU A 39 2.55 -17.52 -6.35
N LEU A 40 1.44 -18.06 -5.83
CA LEU A 40 1.40 -19.40 -5.27
C LEU A 40 1.45 -20.46 -6.38
N PRO A 41 2.01 -21.65 -6.10
CA PRO A 41 1.93 -22.78 -7.01
C PRO A 41 0.47 -23.10 -7.33
N SER A 42 0.16 -23.35 -8.61
CA SER A 42 -1.20 -23.70 -9.06
C SER A 42 -1.77 -24.96 -8.41
N SER A 43 -0.90 -25.82 -7.87
CA SER A 43 -1.26 -27.03 -7.13
C SER A 43 -1.69 -26.79 -5.69
N LEU A 44 -1.47 -25.60 -5.13
CA LEU A 44 -1.85 -25.27 -3.75
C LEU A 44 -3.28 -24.72 -3.71
N PRO A 45 -4.27 -25.46 -3.17
CA PRO A 45 -5.61 -24.93 -3.03
C PRO A 45 -5.65 -23.76 -2.03
N THR A 46 -6.43 -22.73 -2.34
CA THR A 46 -6.63 -21.56 -1.48
C THR A 46 -8.12 -21.33 -1.20
N SER A 47 -8.46 -20.82 0.00
CA SER A 47 -9.79 -20.33 0.35
C SER A 47 -9.68 -18.91 0.91
N THR A 48 -10.51 -17.99 0.42
CA THR A 48 -10.49 -16.58 0.85
C THR A 48 -11.65 -16.30 1.80
N HIS A 49 -11.35 -15.65 2.92
CA HIS A 49 -12.28 -15.30 4.00
C HIS A 49 -12.29 -13.77 4.15
N PRO A 50 -13.28 -13.07 3.56
CA PRO A 50 -13.37 -11.62 3.64
C PRO A 50 -14.06 -11.17 4.95
N PHE A 51 -13.44 -10.23 5.65
CA PHE A 51 -13.93 -9.63 6.90
C PHE A 51 -14.30 -8.14 6.71
N SER A 52 -15.30 -7.67 7.45
CA SER A 52 -15.61 -6.24 7.54
C SER A 52 -15.08 -5.70 8.87
N THR A 53 -14.25 -4.66 8.84
CA THR A 53 -13.66 -4.10 10.07
C THR A 53 -14.58 -3.06 10.70
N GLN A 54 -14.82 -3.15 12.01
CA GLN A 54 -15.84 -2.34 12.69
C GLN A 54 -15.46 -0.86 12.82
N LEU A 55 -14.17 -0.54 12.97
CA LEU A 55 -13.74 0.84 13.15
C LEU A 55 -13.51 1.57 11.81
N GLY A 56 -13.31 0.82 10.72
CA GLY A 56 -12.78 1.38 9.47
C GLY A 56 -13.60 1.38 8.25
N ASP A 57 -14.23 0.24 8.02
CA ASP A 57 -15.15 0.11 6.94
C ASP A 57 -16.47 0.83 7.28
N THR A 58 -16.78 0.97 8.57
CA THR A 58 -18.01 1.57 9.08
C THR A 58 -17.89 3.05 9.44
N ASN A 59 -16.79 3.54 10.04
CA ASN A 59 -16.63 4.97 10.37
C ASN A 59 -15.94 5.76 9.24
N LYS A 60 -16.77 6.34 8.37
CA LYS A 60 -16.32 7.14 7.20
C LYS A 60 -16.37 8.65 7.41
N THR A 61 -16.89 9.11 8.55
CA THR A 61 -17.16 10.53 8.85
C THR A 61 -16.08 11.16 9.72
N THR A 62 -15.42 10.37 10.57
CA THR A 62 -14.35 10.87 11.45
C THR A 62 -13.03 11.03 10.67
N ASN A 63 -12.29 12.11 10.95
CA ASN A 63 -10.96 12.35 10.37
C ASN A 63 -10.02 11.17 10.68
N LEU A 64 -9.21 10.75 9.68
CA LEU A 64 -8.32 9.61 9.80
C LEU A 64 -7.30 9.78 10.94
N HIS A 65 -6.76 10.98 11.14
CA HIS A 65 -5.84 11.28 12.23
C HIS A 65 -6.49 11.01 13.59
N THR A 66 -7.71 11.50 13.79
CA THR A 66 -8.47 11.30 15.03
C THR A 66 -8.75 9.81 15.29
N LEU A 67 -9.04 9.05 14.24
CA LEU A 67 -9.23 7.60 14.35
C LEU A 67 -7.91 6.88 14.64
N ALA A 68 -6.82 7.25 13.96
CA ALA A 68 -5.49 6.67 14.15
C ALA A 68 -4.91 6.99 15.55
N SER A 69 -5.29 8.11 16.16
CA SER A 69 -4.88 8.48 17.52
C SER A 69 -5.58 7.68 18.62
N THR A 70 -6.56 6.82 18.30
CA THR A 70 -7.21 5.95 19.30
C THR A 70 -6.33 4.77 19.74
N GLY A 71 -5.12 4.66 19.19
CA GLY A 71 -4.14 3.63 19.57
C GLY A 71 -4.45 2.23 19.02
N LYS A 72 -5.65 2.02 18.48
CA LYS A 72 -6.05 0.77 17.84
C LYS A 72 -5.57 0.71 16.40
N SER A 73 -5.03 -0.44 15.99
CA SER A 73 -4.66 -0.68 14.60
C SER A 73 -5.92 -0.79 13.76
N LEU A 74 -6.29 0.36 13.20
CA LEU A 74 -7.54 0.64 12.55
C LEU A 74 -8.10 -0.54 11.74
N TRP A 75 -7.28 -1.14 10.87
CA TRP A 75 -7.69 -2.15 9.89
C TRP A 75 -7.15 -3.57 10.13
N THR A 76 -6.32 -3.81 11.15
CA THR A 76 -5.64 -5.11 11.33
C THR A 76 -6.10 -5.90 12.56
N GLU A 77 -6.47 -5.24 13.66
CA GLU A 77 -6.81 -5.92 14.93
C GLU A 77 -7.88 -7.01 14.78
N ASP A 78 -9.00 -6.70 14.12
CA ASP A 78 -10.10 -7.66 13.94
C ASP A 78 -9.66 -8.91 13.17
N LEU A 79 -8.72 -8.76 12.23
CA LEU A 79 -8.21 -9.86 11.40
C LEU A 79 -7.11 -10.64 12.14
N GLU A 80 -6.30 -9.97 12.96
CA GLU A 80 -5.23 -10.58 13.76
C GLU A 80 -5.80 -11.58 14.78
N VAL A 81 -7.00 -11.34 15.32
CA VAL A 81 -7.71 -12.32 16.17
C VAL A 81 -7.99 -13.62 15.40
N GLU A 82 -8.49 -13.52 14.17
CA GLU A 82 -8.79 -14.67 13.31
C GLU A 82 -7.52 -15.47 12.97
N LEU A 83 -6.41 -14.76 12.78
CA LEU A 83 -5.10 -15.35 12.51
C LEU A 83 -4.57 -16.09 13.74
N LEU A 84 -4.58 -15.46 14.92
CA LEU A 84 -4.05 -16.04 16.16
C LEU A 84 -4.91 -17.21 16.66
N GLU A 85 -6.23 -17.18 16.45
CA GLU A 85 -7.14 -18.28 16.79
C GLU A 85 -7.14 -19.40 15.73
N GLY A 86 -6.31 -19.28 14.68
CA GLY A 86 -6.10 -20.33 13.69
C GLY A 86 -7.26 -20.53 12.72
N ARG A 87 -8.20 -19.57 12.62
CA ARG A 87 -9.32 -19.61 11.67
C ARG A 87 -8.85 -19.36 10.24
N VAL A 88 -7.84 -18.52 10.07
CA VAL A 88 -7.10 -18.31 8.82
C VAL A 88 -5.62 -18.63 9.01
N ASP A 89 -4.91 -18.92 7.93
CA ASP A 89 -3.47 -19.25 7.96
C ASP A 89 -2.60 -18.02 7.69
N VAL A 90 -3.07 -17.14 6.82
CA VAL A 90 -2.41 -15.87 6.49
C VAL A 90 -3.45 -14.75 6.38
N LEU A 91 -3.00 -13.52 6.58
CA LEU A 91 -3.75 -12.32 6.23
C LEU A 91 -3.06 -11.59 5.08
N VAL A 92 -3.86 -10.99 4.19
CA VAL A 92 -3.36 -10.19 3.06
C VAL A 92 -3.79 -8.73 3.21
N HIS A 93 -2.81 -7.84 3.18
CA HIS A 93 -2.99 -6.40 3.43
C HIS A 93 -2.32 -5.54 2.35
N SER A 94 -2.73 -4.26 2.30
CA SER A 94 -1.83 -3.21 1.85
C SER A 94 -0.77 -2.98 2.92
N LEU A 95 0.52 -3.16 2.63
CA LEU A 95 1.57 -3.13 3.67
C LEU A 95 1.63 -1.79 4.42
N LYS A 96 1.32 -0.69 3.74
CA LYS A 96 1.22 0.65 4.34
C LYS A 96 0.16 0.79 5.45
N ASP A 97 -0.81 -0.12 5.49
CA ASP A 97 -1.88 -0.11 6.48
C ASP A 97 -1.53 -1.02 7.69
N VAL A 98 -0.40 -1.73 7.63
CA VAL A 98 0.07 -2.63 8.70
C VAL A 98 1.00 -1.87 9.63
N PRO A 99 0.76 -1.86 10.96
CA PRO A 99 1.61 -1.16 11.91
C PRO A 99 3.04 -1.70 11.90
N THR A 100 4.02 -0.86 12.24
CA THR A 100 5.43 -1.25 12.31
C THR A 100 5.74 -2.14 13.50
N LYS A 101 4.94 -2.04 14.57
CA LYS A 101 4.91 -2.96 15.71
C LYS A 101 3.67 -3.83 15.57
N LEU A 102 3.89 -5.13 15.38
CA LEU A 102 2.82 -6.12 15.27
C LEU A 102 2.40 -6.61 16.67
N PRO A 103 1.21 -7.22 16.78
CA PRO A 103 0.86 -8.03 17.95
C PRO A 103 1.88 -9.15 18.19
N GLN A 104 1.98 -9.59 19.43
CA GLN A 104 2.79 -10.74 19.78
C GLN A 104 2.28 -11.99 19.04
N GLY A 105 3.20 -12.78 18.48
CA GLY A 105 2.85 -13.98 17.73
C GLY A 105 2.49 -13.73 16.27
N CYS A 106 2.60 -12.49 15.77
CA CYS A 106 2.42 -12.16 14.36
C CYS A 106 3.75 -11.77 13.69
N LYS A 107 3.94 -12.23 12.45
CA LYS A 107 5.00 -11.79 11.53
C LYS A 107 4.38 -11.26 10.25
N VAL A 108 4.98 -10.23 9.64
CA VAL A 108 4.55 -9.69 8.33
C VAL A 108 5.74 -9.48 7.42
N ARG A 109 5.53 -9.69 6.12
CA ARG A 109 6.50 -9.32 5.09
C ARG A 109 5.80 -8.92 3.79
N ALA A 110 6.53 -8.20 2.94
CA ALA A 110 6.05 -7.86 1.61
C ALA A 110 6.20 -9.03 0.62
N VAL A 111 5.28 -9.14 -0.34
CA VAL A 111 5.33 -10.11 -1.45
C VAL A 111 4.93 -9.46 -2.77
N GLY A 112 5.33 -10.07 -3.91
CA GLY A 112 4.83 -9.72 -5.25
C GLY A 112 5.38 -8.42 -5.86
N GLY A 113 6.28 -7.73 -5.15
CA GLY A 113 6.92 -6.50 -5.64
C GLY A 113 5.95 -5.36 -5.95
N ARG A 114 6.52 -4.25 -6.45
CA ARG A 114 5.80 -3.20 -7.17
C ARG A 114 5.94 -3.56 -8.67
N GLY A 115 4.84 -3.85 -9.38
CA GLY A 115 4.83 -4.39 -10.75
C GLY A 115 5.54 -3.55 -11.83
N GLY A 116 5.75 -4.14 -13.02
CA GLY A 116 6.65 -3.73 -14.13
C GLY A 116 6.50 -2.31 -14.76
N ASP A 117 7.44 -1.98 -15.65
CA ASP A 117 8.02 -0.64 -15.97
C ASP A 117 9.01 -0.15 -14.89
N GLY A 118 9.88 -1.07 -14.43
CA GLY A 118 10.89 -0.80 -13.40
C GLY A 118 10.35 -0.59 -11.99
N GLY A 119 9.09 -0.96 -11.68
CA GLY A 119 8.54 -0.97 -10.32
C GLY A 119 8.24 0.40 -9.71
N LYS A 120 8.60 1.49 -10.40
CA LYS A 120 8.59 2.85 -9.81
C LYS A 120 7.18 3.43 -9.69
N ARG A 121 6.22 3.04 -10.53
CA ARG A 121 4.91 3.71 -10.57
C ARG A 121 3.98 3.28 -9.44
N GLU A 122 3.92 2.00 -9.10
CA GLU A 122 3.00 1.48 -8.07
C GLU A 122 3.27 2.04 -6.66
N GLY A 123 4.52 2.36 -6.35
CA GLY A 123 4.89 3.00 -5.08
C GLY A 123 4.34 4.43 -4.95
N ARG A 124 4.20 5.15 -6.07
CA ARG A 124 3.90 6.59 -6.09
C ARG A 124 2.46 6.94 -5.75
N ASP A 125 2.28 8.19 -5.34
CA ASP A 125 0.96 8.81 -5.34
C ASP A 125 0.58 9.26 -6.76
N CYS A 126 -0.71 9.29 -7.03
CA CYS A 126 -1.25 9.76 -8.31
C CYS A 126 -2.30 10.86 -8.07
N VAL A 127 -2.43 11.76 -9.04
CA VAL A 127 -3.44 12.80 -9.09
C VAL A 127 -4.57 12.36 -10.01
N VAL A 128 -5.80 12.55 -9.55
CA VAL A 128 -7.02 12.42 -10.36
C VAL A 128 -7.72 13.78 -10.35
N LEU A 129 -7.87 14.40 -11.51
CA LEU A 129 -8.47 15.72 -11.65
C LEU A 129 -9.97 15.61 -11.93
N ALA A 130 -10.73 16.59 -11.45
CA ALA A 130 -12.12 16.76 -11.89
C ALA A 130 -12.16 16.98 -13.41
N GLU A 131 -13.24 16.57 -14.07
CA GLU A 131 -13.36 16.56 -15.54
C GLU A 131 -12.92 17.89 -16.19
N LYS A 132 -13.38 19.01 -15.63
CA LYS A 132 -13.06 20.38 -16.09
C LYS A 132 -11.57 20.74 -16.09
N TYR A 133 -10.72 20.00 -15.39
CA TYR A 133 -9.29 20.26 -15.27
C TYR A 133 -8.42 19.12 -15.84
N ARG A 134 -9.02 18.08 -16.44
CA ARG A 134 -8.28 16.92 -16.95
C ARG A 134 -7.21 17.31 -17.96
N GLY A 135 -6.16 16.49 -17.99
CA GLY A 135 -4.99 16.67 -18.84
C GLY A 135 -3.73 17.05 -18.05
N GLY A 136 -2.65 16.28 -18.23
CA GLY A 136 -1.44 16.32 -17.40
C GLY A 136 -0.67 17.64 -17.39
N GLY A 137 0.22 17.81 -16.41
CA GLY A 137 1.08 18.99 -16.21
C GLY A 137 1.79 18.91 -14.85
N GLY A 138 2.77 19.79 -14.59
CA GLY A 138 3.63 19.68 -13.40
C GLY A 138 2.91 19.70 -12.04
N LEU A 139 3.42 18.89 -11.11
CA LEU A 139 2.75 18.40 -9.89
C LEU A 139 1.42 17.70 -10.17
N GLY A 140 1.44 16.77 -11.14
CA GLY A 140 0.31 15.93 -11.52
C GLY A 140 -0.92 16.65 -12.05
N GLY A 141 -0.76 17.88 -12.54
CA GLY A 141 -1.81 18.73 -13.10
C GLY A 141 -2.43 19.69 -12.08
N LEU A 142 -2.10 19.56 -10.80
CA LEU A 142 -2.64 20.41 -9.73
C LEU A 142 -2.32 21.90 -9.94
N ARG A 143 -1.16 22.23 -10.52
CA ARG A 143 -0.74 23.62 -10.78
C ARG A 143 -1.59 24.34 -11.83
N LYS A 144 -2.43 23.62 -12.58
CA LYS A 144 -3.36 24.24 -13.53
C LYS A 144 -4.65 24.73 -12.88
N ILE A 145 -4.96 24.23 -11.69
CA ILE A 145 -6.19 24.57 -10.98
C ILE A 145 -6.02 25.99 -10.42
N PRO A 146 -6.99 26.91 -10.65
CA PRO A 146 -6.95 28.24 -10.04
C PRO A 146 -6.88 28.17 -8.51
N SER A 147 -6.09 29.06 -7.91
CA SER A 147 -5.94 29.11 -6.46
C SER A 147 -7.22 29.64 -5.78
N PRO A 148 -7.66 29.05 -4.65
CA PRO A 148 -7.08 27.86 -4.02
C PRO A 148 -7.56 26.57 -4.70
N ALA A 149 -6.63 25.66 -5.01
CA ALA A 149 -6.97 24.34 -5.50
C ALA A 149 -7.51 23.47 -4.35
N ARG A 150 -8.72 22.92 -4.48
CA ARG A 150 -9.34 22.05 -3.46
C ARG A 150 -8.97 20.59 -3.70
N VAL A 151 -8.03 20.08 -2.91
CA VAL A 151 -7.46 18.75 -3.09
C VAL A 151 -7.95 17.79 -2.00
N GLY A 152 -8.60 16.71 -2.43
CA GLY A 152 -9.13 15.67 -1.56
C GLY A 152 -8.07 14.66 -1.11
N THR A 153 -7.73 14.68 0.18
CA THR A 153 -6.90 13.65 0.83
C THR A 153 -7.05 13.70 2.35
N SER A 154 -7.22 12.53 2.97
CA SER A 154 -7.16 12.39 4.45
C SER A 154 -5.81 11.93 4.98
N SER A 155 -4.79 11.85 4.12
CA SER A 155 -3.42 11.54 4.55
C SER A 155 -2.72 12.81 4.98
N ILE A 156 -2.27 12.87 6.24
CA ILE A 156 -1.52 14.01 6.74
C ILE A 156 -0.14 14.15 6.06
N ARG A 157 0.46 13.03 5.63
CA ARG A 157 1.69 13.00 4.81
C ARG A 157 1.48 13.78 3.52
N ARG A 158 0.44 13.40 2.75
CA ARG A 158 0.11 14.09 1.49
C ARG A 158 -0.22 15.56 1.76
N ALA A 159 -1.00 15.85 2.79
CA ALA A 159 -1.38 17.22 3.13
C ALA A 159 -0.16 18.10 3.42
N ALA A 160 0.78 17.62 4.24
CA ALA A 160 2.00 18.34 4.58
C ALA A 160 2.91 18.57 3.36
N MET A 161 3.14 17.51 2.56
CA MET A 161 3.98 17.59 1.37
C MET A 161 3.36 18.49 0.28
N LEU A 162 2.05 18.39 0.05
CA LEU A 162 1.34 19.23 -0.91
C LEU A 162 1.35 20.71 -0.50
N ARG A 163 1.13 21.03 0.79
CA ARG A 163 1.22 22.42 1.26
C ARG A 163 2.61 23.02 1.07
N ARG A 164 3.66 22.20 1.15
CA ARG A 164 5.04 22.62 0.86
C ARG A 164 5.25 22.85 -0.64
N CYS A 165 4.76 21.97 -1.50
CA CYS A 165 5.04 22.00 -2.94
C CYS A 165 4.04 22.83 -3.77
N LEU A 166 2.88 23.15 -3.20
CA LEU A 166 1.80 23.94 -3.79
C LEU A 166 1.24 24.91 -2.74
N PRO A 167 1.91 26.05 -2.49
CA PRO A 167 1.45 27.05 -1.54
C PRO A 167 0.02 27.53 -1.86
N GLY A 168 -0.83 27.63 -0.84
CA GLY A 168 -2.24 28.05 -0.99
C GLY A 168 -3.22 26.93 -1.35
N VAL A 169 -2.77 25.67 -1.46
CA VAL A 169 -3.66 24.52 -1.64
C VAL A 169 -4.62 24.34 -0.46
N GLU A 170 -5.89 24.14 -0.75
CA GLU A 170 -6.89 23.78 0.25
C GLU A 170 -6.99 22.25 0.32
N ILE A 171 -6.64 21.67 1.47
CA ILE A 171 -6.71 20.22 1.68
C ILE A 171 -8.03 19.88 2.36
N ILE A 172 -8.84 19.09 1.66
CA ILE A 172 -10.16 18.65 2.13
C ILE A 172 -10.13 17.16 2.43
N ASP A 173 -10.68 16.76 3.57
CA ASP A 173 -10.75 15.35 3.96
C ASP A 173 -11.60 14.53 2.99
N CYS A 174 -11.01 13.50 2.39
CA CYS A 174 -11.70 12.61 1.47
C CYS A 174 -11.57 11.14 1.92
N ARG A 175 -12.61 10.66 2.58
CA ARG A 175 -12.73 9.30 3.14
C ARG A 175 -13.56 8.37 2.25
N GLY A 176 -13.36 7.07 2.44
CA GLY A 176 -14.00 5.97 1.68
C GLY A 176 -13.02 5.16 0.84
N ASN A 177 -13.50 4.09 0.21
CA ASN A 177 -12.72 3.30 -0.76
C ASN A 177 -12.50 4.11 -2.05
N VAL A 178 -11.56 3.68 -2.89
CA VAL A 178 -11.16 4.39 -4.14
C VAL A 178 -12.39 4.80 -4.96
N GLY A 179 -13.29 3.86 -5.27
CA GLY A 179 -14.50 4.16 -6.04
C GLY A 179 -15.44 5.18 -5.37
N THR A 180 -15.55 5.18 -4.03
CA THR A 180 -16.34 6.19 -3.31
C THR A 180 -15.71 7.57 -3.43
N ARG A 181 -14.38 7.66 -3.36
CA ARG A 181 -13.68 8.94 -3.51
C ARG A 181 -13.81 9.48 -4.92
N LEU A 182 -13.66 8.63 -5.94
CA LEU A 182 -13.86 9.02 -7.34
C LEU A 182 -15.28 9.53 -7.57
N ARG A 183 -16.31 8.87 -7.03
CA ARG A 183 -17.69 9.40 -7.11
C ARG A 183 -17.84 10.77 -6.45
N LYS A 184 -17.20 11.00 -5.30
CA LYS A 184 -17.22 12.32 -4.63
C LYS A 184 -16.51 13.42 -5.45
N LEU A 185 -15.52 13.05 -6.26
CA LEU A 185 -14.89 13.97 -7.21
C LEU A 185 -15.82 14.26 -8.39
N ASP A 186 -16.48 13.23 -8.91
CA ASP A 186 -17.34 13.32 -10.10
C ASP A 186 -18.70 13.97 -9.79
N GLN A 187 -19.16 13.88 -8.53
CA GLN A 187 -20.46 14.37 -8.06
C GLN A 187 -20.28 15.20 -6.79
N PRO A 188 -20.12 16.54 -6.91
CA PRO A 188 -20.07 17.44 -5.77
C PRO A 188 -21.35 17.29 -4.93
N THR A 189 -21.20 17.23 -3.62
CA THR A 189 -22.33 17.20 -2.69
C THR A 189 -22.53 18.58 -2.08
N GLU A 190 -23.76 19.03 -1.99
CA GLU A 190 -24.11 20.21 -1.23
C GLU A 190 -24.19 19.88 0.26
N LEU A 191 -23.52 20.67 1.10
CA LEU A 191 -23.69 20.65 2.55
C LEU A 191 -23.96 22.09 2.99
N GLU A 192 -25.08 22.32 3.70
CA GLU A 192 -25.44 23.64 4.25
C GLU A 192 -25.44 24.78 3.21
N GLY A 193 -25.87 24.50 1.98
CA GLY A 193 -25.94 25.48 0.89
C GLY A 193 -24.59 25.86 0.28
N ARG A 194 -23.51 25.11 0.57
CA ARG A 194 -22.20 25.24 -0.07
C ARG A 194 -21.91 23.99 -0.91
N GLU A 195 -21.46 24.20 -2.15
CA GLU A 195 -20.96 23.13 -3.01
C GLU A 195 -19.60 22.63 -2.45
N LEU A 196 -19.63 21.51 -1.73
CA LEU A 196 -18.42 20.79 -1.34
C LEU A 196 -18.02 19.88 -2.50
N GLY A 197 -17.14 20.41 -3.34
CA GLY A 197 -16.52 19.70 -4.46
C GLY A 197 -15.01 19.61 -4.29
N TYR A 198 -14.44 18.53 -4.83
CA TYR A 198 -12.99 18.40 -4.99
C TYR A 198 -12.63 18.87 -6.40
N ASP A 199 -11.56 19.64 -6.55
CA ASP A 199 -11.01 19.93 -7.88
C ASP A 199 -10.02 18.84 -8.30
N ALA A 200 -9.45 18.12 -7.33
CA ALA A 200 -8.61 16.95 -7.54
C ALA A 200 -8.61 16.01 -6.32
N LEU A 201 -8.19 14.77 -6.53
CA LEU A 201 -7.85 13.80 -5.49
C LEU A 201 -6.38 13.41 -5.59
N VAL A 202 -5.75 13.13 -4.44
CA VAL A 202 -4.45 12.45 -4.40
C VAL A 202 -4.60 11.08 -3.78
N LEU A 203 -4.34 10.04 -4.56
CA LEU A 203 -4.55 8.63 -4.24
C LEU A 203 -3.24 7.85 -4.31
N ALA A 204 -3.24 6.61 -3.80
CA ALA A 204 -2.12 5.71 -4.02
C ALA A 204 -2.26 5.08 -5.42
N GLY A 205 -1.24 5.21 -6.26
CA GLY A 205 -1.31 4.74 -7.65
C GLY A 205 -1.62 3.26 -7.77
N ALA A 206 -0.94 2.42 -6.99
CA ALA A 206 -1.21 0.98 -6.96
C ALA A 206 -2.69 0.65 -6.72
N GLY A 207 -3.37 1.39 -5.84
CA GLY A 207 -4.79 1.15 -5.56
C GLY A 207 -5.69 1.47 -6.74
N VAL A 208 -5.32 2.46 -7.56
CA VAL A 208 -6.05 2.84 -8.79
C VAL A 208 -5.77 1.84 -9.90
N GLN A 209 -4.51 1.44 -10.09
CA GLN A 209 -4.09 0.48 -11.12
C GLN A 209 -4.69 -0.91 -10.89
N ARG A 210 -4.64 -1.43 -9.65
CA ARG A 210 -5.19 -2.76 -9.29
C ARG A 210 -6.70 -2.88 -9.48
N LEU A 211 -7.40 -1.75 -9.54
CA LEU A 211 -8.84 -1.70 -9.81
C LEU A 211 -9.15 -1.49 -11.30
N GLY A 212 -8.16 -1.47 -12.18
CA GLY A 212 -8.34 -1.21 -13.62
C GLY A 212 -8.74 0.23 -13.93
N LEU A 213 -8.43 1.18 -13.03
CA LEU A 213 -8.86 2.58 -13.13
C LEU A 213 -7.72 3.50 -13.58
N GLU A 214 -6.67 2.96 -14.20
CA GLU A 214 -5.48 3.72 -14.59
C GLU A 214 -5.78 4.90 -15.54
N GLY A 215 -6.80 4.78 -16.40
CA GLY A 215 -7.26 5.88 -17.26
C GLY A 215 -7.79 7.10 -16.50
N ARG A 216 -8.07 6.98 -15.21
CA ARG A 216 -8.43 8.09 -14.33
C ARG A 216 -7.21 8.92 -13.91
N ILE A 217 -6.00 8.39 -14.02
CA ILE A 217 -4.78 9.05 -13.53
C ILE A 217 -4.38 10.18 -14.49
N ASP A 218 -4.38 11.41 -14.00
CA ASP A 218 -3.96 12.59 -14.77
C ASP A 218 -2.46 12.90 -14.60
N GLY A 219 -1.86 12.41 -13.52
CA GLY A 219 -0.44 12.58 -13.26
C GLY A 219 0.07 11.77 -12.07
N TRP A 220 1.38 11.67 -11.98
CA TRP A 220 2.09 10.99 -10.91
C TRP A 220 2.83 12.02 -10.06
N LEU A 221 2.97 11.73 -8.77
CA LEU A 221 3.77 12.51 -7.83
C LEU A 221 4.96 11.67 -7.38
N ASP A 222 6.16 12.23 -7.40
CA ASP A 222 7.37 11.54 -6.94
C ASP A 222 8.28 12.39 -6.05
N TRP A 223 9.41 11.81 -5.67
CA TRP A 223 10.41 12.47 -4.83
C TRP A 223 10.95 13.75 -5.47
N GLY A 224 11.06 13.82 -6.79
CA GLY A 224 11.48 15.01 -7.54
C GLY A 224 10.47 16.15 -7.42
N ASP A 225 9.19 15.84 -7.24
CA ASP A 225 8.14 16.80 -6.90
C ASP A 225 8.16 17.23 -5.41
N GLY A 226 9.01 16.62 -4.58
CA GLY A 226 9.00 16.77 -3.12
C GLY A 226 7.90 15.97 -2.41
N VAL A 227 7.31 14.96 -3.07
CA VAL A 227 6.23 14.13 -2.53
C VAL A 227 6.66 12.67 -2.47
N GLY A 228 7.20 12.24 -1.32
CA GLY A 228 7.52 10.83 -1.04
C GLY A 228 6.26 10.01 -0.74
N HIS A 229 6.25 8.73 -1.14
CA HIS A 229 5.15 7.81 -0.88
C HIS A 229 5.08 7.36 0.59
N ALA A 230 3.96 6.76 0.99
CA ALA A 230 3.86 6.16 2.33
C ALA A 230 4.71 4.88 2.40
N VAL A 231 5.32 4.61 3.55
CA VAL A 231 6.03 3.35 3.83
C VAL A 231 5.14 2.15 3.51
N GLY A 232 5.67 1.19 2.76
CA GLY A 232 4.95 0.01 2.28
C GLY A 232 3.90 0.29 1.19
N GLN A 233 3.81 1.52 0.65
CA GLN A 233 2.85 1.82 -0.40
C GLN A 233 3.16 1.01 -1.67
N GLY A 234 2.14 0.45 -2.29
CA GLY A 234 2.31 -0.41 -3.46
C GLY A 234 2.79 -1.82 -3.13
N LEU A 235 3.19 -2.14 -1.90
CA LEU A 235 3.52 -3.51 -1.51
C LEU A 235 2.30 -4.23 -0.93
N VAL A 236 2.16 -5.52 -1.27
CA VAL A 236 1.21 -6.42 -0.61
C VAL A 236 1.90 -7.03 0.60
N GLY A 237 1.31 -6.85 1.79
CA GLY A 237 1.81 -7.45 3.02
C GLY A 237 1.10 -8.77 3.30
N VAL A 238 1.86 -9.82 3.57
CA VAL A 238 1.34 -11.10 4.05
C VAL A 238 1.73 -11.25 5.51
N GLU A 239 0.73 -11.38 6.37
CA GLU A 239 0.89 -11.58 7.81
C GLU A 239 0.54 -13.03 8.19
N TRP A 240 1.31 -13.63 9.09
CA TRP A 240 1.12 -15.00 9.54
C TRP A 240 1.53 -15.18 11.01
N ARG A 241 1.17 -16.33 11.59
CA ARG A 241 1.57 -16.70 12.95
C ARG A 241 3.06 -17.00 13.03
N GLU A 242 3.73 -16.41 14.00
CA GLU A 242 5.10 -16.75 14.35
C GLU A 242 5.21 -18.24 14.69
N GLY A 243 6.21 -18.91 14.12
CA GLY A 243 6.45 -20.35 14.31
C GLY A 243 5.65 -21.27 13.39
N ASP A 244 4.77 -20.75 12.52
CA ASP A 244 4.10 -21.55 11.48
C ASP A 244 5.07 -21.88 10.34
N GLN A 245 5.84 -22.96 10.51
CA GLN A 245 6.90 -23.38 9.58
C GLN A 245 6.38 -23.69 8.17
N TRP A 246 5.12 -24.12 8.03
CA TRP A 246 4.55 -24.40 6.72
C TRP A 246 4.33 -23.11 5.93
N VAL A 247 3.73 -22.10 6.57
CA VAL A 247 3.55 -20.79 5.94
C VAL A 247 4.91 -20.12 5.71
N GLU A 248 5.83 -20.19 6.67
CA GLU A 248 7.16 -19.59 6.56
C GLU A 248 7.95 -20.19 5.39
N GLY A 249 8.01 -21.52 5.26
CA GLY A 249 8.68 -22.19 4.13
C GLY A 249 7.99 -21.94 2.78
N MET A 250 6.66 -21.90 2.74
CA MET A 250 5.92 -21.51 1.53
C MET A 250 6.30 -20.10 1.11
N LEU A 251 6.29 -19.17 2.06
CA LEU A 251 6.64 -17.79 1.84
C LEU A 251 8.10 -17.66 1.37
N GLU A 252 9.08 -18.29 2.03
CA GLU A 252 10.48 -18.31 1.57
C GLU A 252 10.61 -18.74 0.10
N ALA A 253 9.87 -19.76 -0.33
CA ALA A 253 9.88 -20.21 -1.71
C ALA A 253 9.25 -19.23 -2.72
N LEU A 254 8.47 -18.25 -2.26
CA LEU A 254 7.91 -17.16 -3.08
C LEU A 254 8.86 -15.98 -3.26
N GLU A 255 10.10 -16.03 -2.75
CA GLU A 255 11.11 -15.00 -2.99
C GLU A 255 11.54 -14.94 -4.46
N GLN A 256 10.68 -14.34 -5.30
CA GLN A 256 11.01 -13.93 -6.65
C GLN A 256 11.90 -12.67 -6.62
N ASP A 257 12.70 -12.47 -7.66
CA ASP A 257 13.60 -11.31 -7.83
C ASP A 257 14.54 -11.07 -6.63
N GLY A 258 15.07 -12.15 -6.03
CA GLY A 258 16.03 -12.06 -4.92
C GLY A 258 15.46 -11.48 -3.63
N GLY A 259 14.12 -11.51 -3.46
CA GLY A 259 13.47 -10.97 -2.26
C GLY A 259 13.34 -9.46 -2.25
N ARG A 260 13.47 -8.78 -3.40
CA ARG A 260 13.40 -7.31 -3.51
C ARG A 260 12.21 -6.68 -2.78
N ALA A 261 11.01 -7.23 -2.95
CA ALA A 261 9.80 -6.74 -2.29
C ALA A 261 9.95 -6.74 -0.77
N ARG A 262 10.46 -7.86 -0.22
CA ARG A 262 10.72 -8.04 1.21
C ARG A 262 11.71 -6.99 1.70
N TRP A 263 12.84 -6.83 1.03
CA TRP A 263 13.87 -5.86 1.43
C TRP A 263 13.40 -4.41 1.37
N GLU A 264 12.71 -4.00 0.30
CA GLU A 264 12.11 -2.67 0.20
C GLU A 264 11.12 -2.43 1.35
N GLY A 265 10.25 -3.40 1.62
CA GLY A 265 9.30 -3.34 2.72
C GLY A 265 9.97 -3.26 4.09
N GLU A 266 11.00 -4.06 4.35
CA GLU A 266 11.76 -4.07 5.60
C GLU A 266 12.51 -2.75 5.82
N ALA A 267 13.19 -2.23 4.79
CA ALA A 267 13.92 -0.98 4.85
C ALA A 267 13.00 0.21 5.15
N GLU A 268 11.89 0.35 4.40
CA GLU A 268 10.93 1.43 4.63
C GLU A 268 10.28 1.32 6.02
N ARG A 269 9.94 0.11 6.48
CA ARG A 269 9.32 -0.12 7.80
C ARG A 269 10.30 0.09 8.96
N ALA A 270 11.58 -0.25 8.79
CA ALA A 270 12.61 -0.01 9.78
C ALA A 270 12.79 1.49 10.05
N LEU A 271 12.84 2.30 8.98
CA LEU A 271 12.86 3.77 9.10
C LEU A 271 11.67 4.27 9.92
N LEU A 272 10.46 3.85 9.56
CA LEU A 272 9.24 4.32 10.24
C LEU A 272 9.18 3.88 11.71
N ARG A 273 9.69 2.68 12.02
CA ARG A 273 9.78 2.17 13.40
C ARG A 273 10.70 3.03 14.26
N VAL A 274 11.86 3.45 13.72
CA VAL A 274 12.82 4.30 14.45
C VAL A 274 12.25 5.70 14.69
N LEU A 275 11.51 6.25 13.74
CA LEU A 275 10.85 7.55 13.87
C LEU A 275 9.63 7.52 14.81
N GLU A 276 9.34 6.37 15.45
CA GLU A 276 8.11 6.09 16.21
C GLU A 276 6.84 6.48 15.43
N GLY A 277 6.92 6.36 14.12
CA GLY A 277 5.88 6.81 13.21
C GLY A 277 4.78 5.77 13.04
N GLY A 278 3.53 6.19 13.17
CA GLY A 278 2.37 5.46 12.67
C GLY A 278 1.81 6.08 11.39
N CYS A 279 0.59 5.68 10.99
CA CYS A 279 -0.15 6.34 9.91
C CYS A 279 -0.48 7.83 10.17
N SER A 280 -0.18 8.31 11.38
CA SER A 280 -0.42 9.66 11.90
C SER A 280 0.83 10.54 11.95
N VAL A 281 1.94 10.17 11.28
CA VAL A 281 3.08 11.09 11.08
C VAL A 281 3.24 11.49 9.60
N PRO A 282 3.62 12.74 9.28
CA PRO A 282 3.78 13.21 7.91
C PRO A 282 5.11 12.74 7.28
N VAL A 283 5.43 11.46 7.38
CA VAL A 283 6.65 10.85 6.84
C VAL A 283 6.35 10.25 5.48
N GLY A 284 7.14 10.60 4.46
CA GLY A 284 7.15 9.90 3.18
C GLY A 284 8.56 9.48 2.79
N VAL A 285 8.64 8.45 1.98
CA VAL A 285 9.87 7.76 1.60
C VAL A 285 9.98 7.67 0.08
N ASP A 286 11.21 7.50 -0.40
CA ASP A 286 11.51 6.96 -1.72
C ASP A 286 12.53 5.84 -1.51
N CYS A 287 12.23 4.66 -2.02
CA CYS A 287 13.07 3.48 -1.86
C CYS A 287 13.29 2.88 -3.23
N ARG A 288 14.56 2.60 -3.55
CA ARG A 288 14.98 2.09 -4.84
C ARG A 288 15.97 0.96 -4.60
N TRP A 289 15.79 -0.11 -5.37
CA TRP A 289 16.81 -1.13 -5.51
C TRP A 289 17.85 -0.63 -6.52
N GLU A 290 19.11 -0.56 -6.10
CA GLU A 290 20.25 -0.30 -6.97
C GLU A 290 21.02 -1.61 -7.10
N GLU A 291 21.10 -2.15 -8.32
CA GLU A 291 22.02 -3.26 -8.59
C GLU A 291 23.43 -2.69 -8.45
N GLY A 292 24.20 -3.20 -7.49
CA GLY A 292 25.60 -2.81 -7.37
C GLY A 292 26.32 -3.13 -8.67
N GLU A 293 27.06 -2.17 -9.24
CA GLU A 293 28.05 -2.50 -10.26
C GLU A 293 28.96 -3.56 -9.65
N GLY A 294 28.97 -4.76 -10.23
CA GLY A 294 29.80 -5.86 -9.76
C GLY A 294 31.22 -5.34 -9.55
N GLY A 295 31.70 -5.42 -8.32
CA GLY A 295 33.02 -4.92 -7.93
C GLY A 295 34.08 -5.46 -8.88
N GLY A 296 34.53 -4.61 -9.80
CA GLY A 296 35.89 -4.69 -10.30
C GLY A 296 36.79 -4.49 -9.09
N GLU A 297 37.73 -5.41 -8.90
CA GLU A 297 38.77 -5.33 -7.88
C GLU A 297 39.34 -3.90 -7.79
N GLY A 298 39.06 -3.22 -6.69
CA GLY A 298 39.54 -1.88 -6.39
C GLY A 298 39.40 -1.67 -4.89
N GLY A 299 40.50 -1.89 -4.17
CA GLY A 299 40.53 -2.07 -2.73
C GLY A 299 39.91 -0.94 -1.92
N TRP A 300 39.41 -1.31 -0.74
CA TRP A 300 39.15 -0.38 0.35
C TRP A 300 40.48 0.23 0.78
N GLY A 301 40.64 1.53 0.55
CA GLY A 301 41.65 2.39 1.13
C GLY A 301 40.97 3.53 1.88
#